data_AF-A0A3P7SGU9-F1
#
_entry.id   AF-A0A3P7SGU9-F1
#
_cell.length_a   1.000
_cell.length_b   1.000
_cell.length_c   1.000
_cell.angle_alpha   90.00
_cell.angle_beta   90.00
_cell.angle_gamma   90.00
#
_symmetry.space_group_name_H-M   'P 1'
#
loop_
_entity.id
_entity.type
_entity.pdbx_description
1 polymer ?
#
loop_
_entity_poly.entity_id
_entity_poly.type
_entity_poly.pdbx_seq_one_letter_code
_entity_poly.pdbx_strand_id
1 'polypeptide(L)'
;MDEKQIPKRFNITGKDRGSVEDKRKKEREERKQKELQEKYEKWNKGLYQLKRRTEQLDEMARVVKENFARHADDEAMNEHLKNVVYEKDPMFQYVKKKEEKARQLFAVYPKYKGSWPPNRFNIAPGYRWDGVNRSNGFEDKIVLIMNRKKAQKVTQFES
;
A
#
# COMPACT_ATOMS: atom_id res chain seq x y z
N MET A 1 -1.18 -38.71 -73.88
CA MET A 1 -1.79 -37.37 -73.96
C MET A 1 -1.87 -36.89 -72.53
N ASP A 2 -0.81 -36.27 -72.04
CA ASP A 2 -0.68 -35.92 -70.61
C ASP A 2 -1.28 -34.54 -70.35
N GLU A 3 -2.33 -34.50 -69.53
CA GLU A 3 -2.99 -33.29 -69.07
C GLU A 3 -2.05 -32.48 -68.17
N LYS A 4 -1.62 -31.31 -68.67
CA LYS A 4 -0.85 -30.33 -67.90
C LYS A 4 -1.76 -29.66 -66.86
N GLN A 5 -1.48 -29.90 -65.58
CA GLN A 5 -2.08 -29.15 -64.47
C GLN A 5 -1.60 -27.69 -64.49
N ILE A 6 -2.53 -26.74 -64.61
CA ILE A 6 -2.29 -25.28 -64.56
C ILE A 6 -2.29 -24.82 -63.09
N PRO A 7 -1.28 -24.07 -62.59
CA PRO A 7 -1.26 -23.58 -61.22
C PRO A 7 -2.33 -22.52 -60.96
N LYS A 8 -3.14 -22.72 -59.91
CA LYS A 8 -4.13 -21.73 -59.41
C LYS A 8 -3.41 -20.47 -58.95
N ARG A 9 -3.76 -19.32 -59.53
CA ARG A 9 -3.31 -17.99 -59.10
C ARG A 9 -4.09 -17.60 -57.84
N PHE A 10 -3.40 -17.31 -56.74
CA PHE A 10 -4.02 -16.73 -55.54
C PHE A 10 -4.44 -15.29 -55.85
N ASN A 11 -5.75 -15.02 -55.82
CA ASN A 11 -6.28 -13.66 -55.92
C ASN A 11 -6.03 -12.92 -54.59
N ILE A 12 -5.02 -12.04 -54.57
CA ILE A 12 -4.85 -11.06 -53.48
C ILE A 12 -5.82 -9.92 -53.77
N THR A 13 -7.10 -10.12 -53.46
CA THR A 13 -8.14 -9.09 -53.56
C THR A 13 -8.53 -8.63 -52.15
N GLY A 14 -7.98 -7.48 -51.76
CA GLY A 14 -8.60 -6.48 -50.89
C GLY A 14 -8.76 -6.82 -49.40
N LYS A 15 -7.84 -6.32 -48.56
CA LYS A 15 -8.22 -5.89 -47.18
C LYS A 15 -7.24 -5.07 -46.33
N ASP A 16 -6.02 -4.72 -46.79
CA ASP A 16 -5.02 -4.11 -45.89
C ASP A 16 -4.50 -2.73 -46.31
N ARG A 17 -5.39 -1.73 -46.43
CA ARG A 17 -4.98 -0.32 -46.46
C ARG A 17 -5.90 0.53 -45.58
N GLY A 18 -5.88 0.29 -44.27
CA GLY A 18 -6.37 1.29 -43.32
C GLY A 18 -5.67 2.62 -43.61
N SER A 19 -6.46 3.68 -43.76
CA SER A 19 -5.96 5.02 -44.09
C SER A 19 -4.90 5.43 -43.06
N VAL A 20 -3.90 6.22 -43.46
CA VAL A 20 -2.94 6.82 -42.51
C VAL A 20 -3.68 7.53 -41.35
N GLU A 21 -4.88 8.03 -41.64
CA GLU A 21 -5.79 8.62 -40.67
C GLU A 21 -6.39 7.61 -39.67
N ASP A 22 -6.74 6.39 -40.10
CA ASP A 22 -7.21 5.32 -39.22
C ASP A 22 -6.11 4.89 -38.24
N LYS A 23 -4.87 4.79 -38.74
CA LYS A 23 -3.70 4.49 -37.88
C LYS A 23 -3.50 5.58 -36.82
N ARG A 24 -3.57 6.86 -37.21
CA ARG A 24 -3.46 8.00 -36.28
C ARG A 24 -4.60 8.05 -35.27
N LYS A 25 -5.83 7.71 -35.68
CA LYS A 25 -6.99 7.64 -34.78
C LYS A 25 -6.83 6.52 -33.76
N LYS A 26 -6.42 5.33 -34.22
CA LYS A 26 -6.15 4.17 -33.36
C LYS A 26 -5.04 4.47 -32.34
N GLU A 27 -3.92 5.06 -32.77
CA GLU A 27 -2.84 5.45 -31.86
C GLU A 27 -3.28 6.47 -30.80
N ARG A 28 -4.15 7.44 -31.19
CA ARG A 28 -4.73 8.41 -30.26
C ARG A 28 -5.66 7.74 -29.24
N GLU A 29 -6.46 6.77 -29.68
CA GLU A 29 -7.36 5.99 -28.81
C GLU A 29 -6.56 5.09 -27.86
N GLU A 30 -5.53 4.38 -28.35
CA GLU A 30 -4.62 3.56 -27.55
C GLU A 30 -3.87 4.39 -26.50
N ARG A 31 -3.39 5.60 -26.86
CA ARG A 31 -2.75 6.50 -25.89
C ARG A 31 -3.73 6.95 -24.80
N LYS A 32 -4.97 7.29 -25.16
CA LYS A 32 -6.02 7.64 -24.18
C LYS A 32 -6.37 6.47 -23.28
N GLN A 33 -6.49 5.26 -23.85
CA GLN A 33 -6.74 4.05 -23.09
C GLN A 33 -5.60 3.73 -22.14
N LYS A 34 -4.34 3.87 -22.57
CA LYS A 34 -3.16 3.67 -21.72
C LYS A 34 -3.12 4.67 -20.56
N GLU A 35 -3.37 5.95 -20.82
CA GLU A 35 -3.44 6.97 -19.77
C GLU A 35 -4.55 6.67 -18.75
N LEU A 36 -5.71 6.21 -19.23
CA LEU A 36 -6.84 5.85 -18.38
C LEU A 36 -6.53 4.58 -17.56
N GLN A 37 -5.91 3.57 -18.17
CA GLN A 37 -5.45 2.36 -17.49
C GLN A 37 -4.44 2.70 -16.39
N GLU A 38 -3.44 3.54 -16.67
CA GLU A 38 -2.47 3.99 -15.66
C GLU A 38 -3.12 4.71 -14.47
N LYS A 39 -4.16 5.53 -14.72
CA LYS A 39 -4.96 6.18 -13.67
C LYS A 39 -5.74 5.14 -12.84
N TYR A 40 -6.42 4.20 -13.49
CA TYR A 40 -7.17 3.15 -12.80
C TYR A 40 -6.26 2.20 -12.01
N GLU A 41 -5.07 1.88 -12.53
CA GLU A 41 -4.11 1.06 -11.80
C GLU A 41 -3.66 1.73 -10.49
N LYS A 42 -3.49 3.06 -10.48
CA LYS A 42 -3.14 3.79 -9.26
C LYS A 42 -4.33 3.89 -8.30
N TRP A 43 -5.54 4.17 -8.81
CA TRP A 43 -6.74 4.33 -7.98
C TRP A 43 -7.22 3.00 -7.38
N ASN A 44 -7.20 1.91 -8.15
CA ASN A 44 -7.62 0.59 -7.67
C ASN A 44 -6.65 0.01 -6.62
N LYS A 45 -5.42 0.54 -6.53
CA LYS A 45 -4.45 0.16 -5.49
C LYS A 45 -4.71 0.97 -4.21
N GLY A 46 -4.65 0.31 -3.06
CA GLY A 46 -4.76 1.01 -1.78
C GLY A 46 -3.57 1.94 -1.56
N LEU A 47 -3.82 3.20 -1.20
CA LEU A 47 -2.77 4.21 -0.93
C LEU A 47 -1.73 3.71 0.09
N TYR A 48 -2.18 3.01 1.13
CA TYR A 48 -1.29 2.40 2.13
C TYR A 48 -0.37 1.33 1.53
N GLN A 49 -0.86 0.51 0.59
CA GLN A 49 -0.07 -0.53 -0.04
C GLN A 49 1.00 0.07 -0.96
N LEU A 50 0.66 1.14 -1.69
CA LEU A 50 1.61 1.90 -2.50
C LEU A 50 2.69 2.54 -1.62
N LYS A 51 2.29 3.25 -0.56
CA LYS A 51 3.21 3.87 0.39
C LYS A 51 4.13 2.83 1.05
N ARG A 52 3.58 1.70 1.49
CA ARG A 52 4.37 0.61 2.07
C ARG A 52 5.38 0.05 1.07
N ARG A 53 4.98 -0.11 -0.20
CA ARG A 53 5.91 -0.58 -1.26
C ARG A 53 7.04 0.42 -1.49
N THR A 54 6.75 1.72 -1.56
CA THR A 54 7.79 2.75 -1.75
C THR A 54 8.74 2.77 -0.56
N GLU A 55 8.22 2.77 0.67
CA GLU A 55 9.03 2.70 1.90
C GLU A 55 9.90 1.44 1.95
N GLN A 56 9.38 0.29 1.52
CA GLN A 56 10.14 -0.96 1.45
C GLN A 56 11.30 -0.89 0.43
N LEU A 57 11.08 -0.29 -0.75
CA LEU A 57 12.13 -0.12 -1.75
C LEU A 57 13.21 0.85 -1.28
N ASP A 58 12.82 1.96 -0.65
CA ASP A 58 13.74 2.95 -0.10
C ASP A 58 14.57 2.34 1.05
N GLU A 59 13.94 1.53 1.90
CA GLU A 59 14.62 0.77 2.96
C GLU A 59 15.62 -0.23 2.38
N MET A 60 15.22 -1.03 1.38
CA MET A 60 16.11 -1.97 0.71
C MET A 60 17.33 -1.26 0.10
N ALA A 61 17.11 -0.11 -0.55
CA ALA A 61 18.19 0.68 -1.14
C ALA A 61 19.15 1.26 -0.09
N ARG A 62 18.66 1.52 1.15
CA ARG A 62 19.49 1.94 2.27
C ARG A 62 20.28 0.77 2.84
N VAL A 63 19.62 -0.33 3.18
CA VAL A 63 20.23 -1.54 3.77
C VAL A 63 21.32 -2.12 2.86
N VAL A 64 21.14 -2.08 1.53
CA VAL A 64 22.17 -2.53 0.57
C VAL A 64 23.46 -1.71 0.67
N LYS A 65 23.40 -0.46 1.11
CA LYS A 65 24.56 0.42 1.29
C LYS A 65 25.17 0.33 2.70
N GLU A 66 24.42 -0.18 3.67
CA GLU A 66 24.84 -0.31 5.06
C GLU A 66 25.78 -1.51 5.25
N ASN A 67 26.57 -1.48 6.32
CA ASN A 67 27.39 -2.61 6.74
C ASN A 67 26.53 -3.71 7.37
N PHE A 68 26.96 -4.97 7.25
CA PHE A 68 26.21 -6.11 7.81
C PHE A 68 26.09 -6.05 9.34
N ALA A 69 27.16 -5.65 10.02
CA ALA A 69 27.18 -5.50 11.48
C ALA A 69 26.97 -4.03 11.88
N ARG A 70 26.11 -3.80 12.87
CA ARG A 70 25.91 -2.48 13.49
C ARG A 70 26.88 -2.33 14.67
N HIS A 71 27.49 -1.16 14.77
CA HIS A 71 28.39 -0.80 15.87
C HIS A 71 27.88 0.45 16.59
N ALA A 72 28.48 0.80 17.73
CA ALA A 72 28.11 1.99 18.49
C ALA A 72 28.23 3.29 17.66
N ASP A 73 29.08 3.29 16.63
CA ASP A 73 29.32 4.44 15.74
C ASP A 73 28.37 4.49 14.53
N ASP A 74 27.41 3.58 14.40
CA ASP A 74 26.43 3.58 13.31
C ASP A 74 25.55 4.85 13.36
N GLU A 75 25.74 5.73 12.36
CA GLU A 75 25.07 7.02 12.27
C GLU A 75 23.54 6.90 12.22
N ALA A 76 23.03 5.96 11.41
CA ALA A 76 21.59 5.78 11.20
C ALA A 76 20.91 5.23 12.46
N MET A 77 21.57 4.27 13.13
CA MET A 77 21.12 3.77 14.42
C MET A 77 21.08 4.89 15.48
N ASN A 78 22.15 5.69 15.55
CA ASN A 78 22.26 6.78 16.51
C ASN A 78 21.24 7.90 16.24
N GLU A 79 20.95 8.21 14.98
CA GLU A 79 19.89 9.15 14.59
C GLU A 79 18.51 8.64 15.03
N HIS A 80 18.21 7.35 14.78
CA HIS A 80 16.96 6.75 15.25
C HIS A 80 16.83 6.84 16.77
N LEU A 81 17.87 6.48 17.53
CA LEU A 81 17.85 6.54 19.00
C LEU A 81 17.67 7.98 19.53
N LYS A 82 18.24 8.99 18.86
CA LYS A 82 18.01 10.41 19.21
C LYS A 82 16.55 10.83 19.03
N ASN A 83 15.84 10.23 18.08
CA ASN A 83 14.43 10.52 17.81
C ASN A 83 13.46 9.79 18.77
N VAL A 84 13.93 8.81 19.55
CA VAL A 84 13.08 8.12 20.53
C VAL A 84 12.79 9.05 21.72
N VAL A 85 11.51 9.38 21.88
CA VAL A 85 11.03 10.23 22.97
C VAL A 85 10.65 9.38 24.18
N TYR A 86 11.25 9.64 25.34
CA TYR A 86 11.02 8.90 26.58
C TYR A 86 9.99 9.59 27.48
N GLU A 87 9.00 8.82 27.98
CA GLU A 87 7.93 9.34 28.84
C GLU A 87 8.43 9.92 30.19
N LYS A 88 9.55 9.41 30.70
CA LYS A 88 10.15 9.83 31.98
C LYS A 88 11.09 11.04 31.87
N ASP A 89 11.30 11.59 30.68
CA ASP A 89 12.10 12.79 30.48
C ASP A 89 11.35 14.04 30.99
N PRO A 90 11.97 14.92 31.79
CA PRO A 90 11.39 16.21 32.15
C PRO A 90 10.87 17.03 30.95
N MET A 91 11.50 16.89 29.77
CA MET A 91 11.11 17.59 28.53
C MET A 91 10.05 16.86 27.70
N PHE A 92 9.58 15.67 28.11
CA PHE A 92 8.62 14.86 27.37
C PHE A 92 7.38 15.64 26.92
N GLN A 93 6.78 16.41 27.83
CA GLN A 93 5.56 17.18 27.55
C GLN A 93 5.78 18.25 26.48
N TYR A 94 6.95 18.91 26.50
CA TYR A 94 7.30 19.93 25.53
C TYR A 94 7.49 19.32 24.13
N VAL A 95 8.26 18.23 24.04
CA VAL A 95 8.52 17.52 22.78
C VAL A 95 7.21 16.98 22.19
N LYS A 96 6.39 16.30 23.01
CA LYS A 96 5.09 15.79 22.58
C LYS A 96 4.17 16.88 22.03
N LYS A 97 4.04 18.03 22.71
CA LYS A 97 3.24 19.17 22.25
C LYS A 97 3.77 19.74 20.93
N LYS A 98 5.10 19.77 20.75
CA LYS A 98 5.74 20.21 19.50
C LYS A 98 5.42 19.26 18.35
N GLU A 99 5.51 17.95 18.57
CA GLU A 99 5.16 16.93 17.57
C GLU A 99 3.68 16.97 17.19
N GLU A 100 2.78 17.11 18.17
CA GLU A 100 1.34 17.20 17.92
C GLU A 100 0.99 18.40 17.04
N LYS A 101 1.58 19.57 17.31
CA LYS A 101 1.43 20.76 16.47
C LYS A 101 1.96 20.51 15.06
N ALA A 102 3.16 19.94 14.92
CA ALA A 102 3.74 19.62 13.62
C ALA A 102 2.84 18.67 12.81
N ARG A 103 2.29 17.62 13.45
CA ARG A 103 1.36 16.68 12.80
C ARG A 103 0.06 17.35 12.39
N GLN A 104 -0.44 18.32 13.15
CA GLN A 104 -1.66 19.07 12.81
C GLN A 104 -1.44 20.02 11.62
N LEU A 105 -0.25 20.59 11.47
CA LEU A 105 0.07 21.49 10.34
C LEU A 105 -0.03 20.80 8.98
N PHE A 106 0.38 19.53 8.89
CA PHE A 106 0.33 18.75 7.64
C PHE A 106 -0.95 17.91 7.49
N ALA A 107 -1.81 17.87 8.51
CA ALA A 107 -3.03 17.08 8.47
C ALA A 107 -4.12 17.81 7.66
N VAL A 108 -4.47 17.25 6.50
CA VAL A 108 -5.60 17.75 5.68
C VAL A 108 -6.94 17.58 6.40
N TYR A 109 -7.07 16.52 7.20
CA TYR A 109 -8.29 16.18 7.93
C TYR A 109 -7.99 15.95 9.41
N PRO A 110 -8.94 16.29 10.32
CA PRO A 110 -8.78 16.00 11.73
C PRO A 110 -8.78 14.49 11.98
N LYS A 111 -8.30 14.08 13.16
CA LYS A 111 -8.44 12.71 13.66
C LYS A 111 -9.73 12.58 14.47
N TYR A 112 -10.31 11.38 14.49
CA TYR A 112 -11.42 11.08 15.38
C TYR A 112 -10.98 11.21 16.84
N LYS A 113 -11.84 11.79 17.70
CA LYS A 113 -11.52 12.12 19.10
C LYS A 113 -12.16 11.18 20.14
N GLY A 114 -13.17 10.40 19.75
CA GLY A 114 -13.89 9.51 20.67
C GLY A 114 -13.16 8.17 20.89
N SER A 115 -13.72 7.30 21.72
CA SER A 115 -13.31 5.90 21.81
C SER A 115 -13.88 5.11 20.62
N TRP A 116 -13.17 4.06 20.19
CA TRP A 116 -13.59 3.17 19.11
C TRP A 116 -13.25 1.72 19.45
N PRO A 117 -14.01 0.73 18.93
CA PRO A 117 -13.70 -0.67 19.16
C PRO A 117 -12.37 -1.04 18.49
N PRO A 118 -11.53 -1.88 19.15
CA PRO A 118 -10.31 -2.36 18.54
C PRO A 118 -10.63 -3.22 17.31
N ASN A 119 -9.75 -3.19 16.31
CA ASN A 119 -9.81 -4.07 15.16
C ASN A 119 -8.43 -4.70 14.93
N ARG A 120 -8.40 -5.80 14.17
CA ARG A 120 -7.17 -6.57 13.89
C ARG A 120 -6.01 -5.77 13.29
N PHE A 121 -6.31 -4.63 12.65
CA PHE A 121 -5.32 -3.81 11.94
C PHE A 121 -4.99 -2.50 12.66
N ASN A 122 -5.54 -2.28 13.86
CA ASN A 122 -5.42 -1.05 14.64
C ASN A 122 -5.73 0.24 13.84
N ILE A 123 -6.63 0.16 12.86
CA ILE A 123 -7.03 1.29 12.02
C ILE A 123 -8.05 2.14 12.79
N ALA A 124 -7.73 3.41 13.03
CA ALA A 124 -8.66 4.35 13.65
C ALA A 124 -9.80 4.71 12.67
N PRO A 125 -11.02 4.95 13.18
CA PRO A 125 -12.12 5.42 12.34
C PRO A 125 -11.81 6.80 11.75
N GLY A 126 -12.45 7.09 10.61
CA GLY A 126 -12.41 8.42 10.03
C GLY A 126 -13.06 9.46 10.96
N TYR A 127 -12.67 10.72 10.82
CA TYR A 127 -13.18 11.81 11.67
C TYR A 127 -14.70 12.06 11.59
N ARG A 128 -15.37 11.51 10.56
CA ARG A 128 -16.83 11.63 10.35
C ARG A 128 -17.62 10.44 10.90
N TRP A 129 -16.94 9.48 11.53
CA TRP A 129 -17.65 8.37 12.16
C TRP A 129 -18.48 8.88 13.33
N ASP A 130 -19.72 8.40 13.45
CA ASP A 130 -20.70 8.85 14.45
C ASP A 130 -20.54 8.17 15.82
N GLY A 131 -19.64 7.20 15.93
CA GLY A 131 -19.39 6.44 17.16
C GLY A 131 -20.33 5.25 17.37
N VAL A 132 -21.30 5.00 16.48
CA VAL A 132 -22.23 3.87 16.64
C VAL A 132 -21.62 2.59 16.04
N ASN A 133 -21.53 1.54 16.87
CA ASN A 133 -21.05 0.23 16.46
C ASN A 133 -22.11 -0.49 15.59
N ARG A 134 -21.81 -0.70 14.31
CA ARG A 134 -22.65 -1.40 13.32
C ARG A 134 -22.08 -2.76 12.89
N SER A 135 -21.24 -3.36 13.72
CA SER A 135 -20.60 -4.64 13.39
C SER A 135 -21.52 -5.85 13.62
N ASN A 136 -21.18 -6.99 13.00
CA ASN A 136 -21.80 -8.29 13.24
C ASN A 136 -21.09 -9.10 14.37
N GLY A 137 -20.19 -8.47 15.13
CA GLY A 137 -19.37 -9.11 16.16
C GLY A 137 -18.22 -10.00 15.63
N PHE A 138 -17.89 -9.96 14.33
CA PHE A 138 -16.81 -10.79 13.78
C PHE A 138 -15.43 -10.49 14.37
N GLU A 139 -15.10 -9.20 14.55
CA GLU A 139 -13.81 -8.80 15.14
C GLU A 139 -13.70 -9.30 16.60
N ASP A 140 -14.77 -9.20 17.39
CA ASP A 140 -14.82 -9.72 18.77
C ASP A 140 -14.63 -11.23 18.82
N LYS A 141 -15.29 -11.98 17.91
CA LYS A 141 -15.11 -13.43 17.79
C LYS A 141 -13.66 -13.81 17.49
N ILE A 142 -12.99 -13.05 16.62
CA ILE A 142 -11.58 -13.32 16.32
C ILE A 142 -10.69 -13.08 17.55
N VAL A 143 -10.90 -11.98 18.26
CA VAL A 143 -10.17 -11.71 19.52
C VAL A 143 -10.37 -12.85 20.52
N LEU A 144 -11.61 -13.32 20.71
CA LEU A 144 -11.93 -14.44 21.59
C LEU A 144 -11.19 -15.73 21.18
N ILE A 145 -11.21 -16.05 19.89
CA ILE A 145 -10.50 -17.23 19.34
C ILE A 145 -8.99 -17.11 19.56
N MET A 146 -8.40 -15.94 19.30
CA MET A 146 -6.96 -15.70 19.51
C MET A 146 -6.58 -15.84 20.98
N ASN A 147 -7.38 -15.27 21.88
CA ASN A 147 -7.17 -15.38 23.33
C ASN A 147 -7.31 -16.83 23.81
N ARG A 148 -8.33 -17.57 23.35
CA ARG A 148 -8.49 -18.99 23.67
C ARG A 148 -7.30 -19.83 23.20
N LYS A 149 -6.81 -19.61 21.98
CA LYS A 149 -5.62 -20.29 21.46
C LYS A 149 -4.37 -19.95 22.27
N LYS A 150 -4.21 -18.70 22.71
CA LYS A 150 -3.09 -18.29 23.56
C LYS A 150 -3.17 -18.96 24.94
N ALA A 151 -4.35 -18.99 25.56
CA ALA A 151 -4.57 -19.65 26.85
C ALA A 151 -4.27 -21.15 26.77
N GLN A 152 -4.78 -21.85 25.75
CA GLN A 152 -4.53 -23.29 25.55
C GLN A 152 -3.04 -23.61 25.41
N LYS A 153 -2.27 -22.76 24.71
CA LYS A 153 -0.82 -22.93 24.60
C LYS A 153 -0.15 -22.82 25.96
N VAL A 154 -0.50 -21.81 26.76
CA VAL A 154 0.07 -21.63 28.10
C VAL A 154 -0.23 -22.84 28.98
N THR A 155 -1.48 -23.29 29.04
CA THR A 155 -1.86 -24.47 29.83
C THR A 155 -1.15 -25.76 29.39
N GLN A 156 -0.85 -25.90 28.09
CA GLN A 156 -0.13 -27.05 27.54
C GLN A 156 1.36 -27.07 27.96
N PHE A 157 1.99 -25.92 28.17
CA PHE A 157 3.37 -25.86 28.65
C PHE A 157 3.48 -26.01 30.17
N GLU A 158 2.40 -25.74 30.90
CA GLU A 158 2.33 -25.86 32.35
C GLU A 158 1.95 -27.28 32.83
N SER A 159 1.43 -28.13 31.94
CA SER A 159 1.05 -29.53 32.21
C SER A 159 2.13 -30.50 31.74
#